data_AF-A0A944LK63-F1
#
_entry.id   AF-A0A944LK63-F1
#
_cell.length_a   1.000
_cell.length_b   1.000
_cell.length_c   1.000
_cell.angle_alpha   90.00
_cell.angle_beta   90.00
_cell.angle_gamma   90.00
#
_symmetry.space_group_name_H-M   'P 1'
#
loop_
_entity.id
_entity.type
_entity.pdbx_description
1 polymer ?
#
loop_
_entity_poly.entity_id
_entity_poly.type
_entity_poly.pdbx_seq_one_letter_code
_entity_poly.pdbx_strand_id
1 'polypeptide(L)'
;MGEIYPQEFDQLLNVISAQERGRNIARAVHTMLRSSEPAVRDAAALAWCFWEDRLSTPSGPIVPRRSAQDPLARLGFSRIVTHYFANAAFQADDAITSRLDRIAHIPAYFVRGRLDIASPLRSAYEIAQQLPHSTLDIVEADAHSGGDDTLGRLVAIMDRLGASN
;
A
#
# COMPACT_ATOMS: atom_id res chain seq x y z
N MET A 1 5.54 9.69 4.47
CA MET A 1 5.38 9.92 3.01
C MET A 1 4.99 11.36 2.64
N GLY A 2 4.59 12.22 3.59
CA GLY A 2 4.38 13.65 3.30
C GLY A 2 5.64 14.39 2.80
N GLU A 3 6.83 13.81 2.97
CA GLU A 3 8.09 14.37 2.50
C GLU A 3 8.32 14.21 0.98
N ILE A 4 7.66 13.23 0.34
CA ILE A 4 7.83 12.95 -1.10
C ILE A 4 6.80 13.72 -1.93
N TYR A 5 5.54 13.76 -1.48
CA TYR A 5 4.43 14.49 -2.12
C TYR A 5 3.76 15.43 -1.12
N PRO A 6 4.42 16.55 -0.75
CA PRO A 6 3.90 17.45 0.28
C PRO A 6 2.59 18.12 -0.15
N GLN A 7 2.41 18.44 -1.44
CA GLN A 7 1.22 19.12 -1.94
C GLN A 7 -0.04 18.25 -1.83
N GLU A 8 0.04 17.00 -2.27
CA GLU A 8 -1.06 16.04 -2.17
C GLU A 8 -1.29 15.59 -0.73
N PHE A 9 -0.23 15.52 0.09
CA PHE A 9 -0.39 15.27 1.52
C PHE A 9 -1.07 16.43 2.24
N ASP A 10 -0.74 17.69 1.91
CA ASP A 10 -1.42 18.87 2.45
C ASP A 10 -2.91 18.89 2.08
N GLN A 11 -3.28 18.43 0.89
CA GLN A 11 -4.69 18.26 0.51
C GLN A 11 -5.42 17.24 1.42
N LEU A 12 -4.75 16.14 1.79
CA LEU A 12 -5.26 15.21 2.79
C LEU A 12 -5.37 15.87 4.18
N LEU A 13 -4.36 16.64 4.60
CA LEU A 13 -4.40 17.32 5.89
C LEU A 13 -5.50 18.39 5.96
N ASN A 14 -5.81 19.03 4.84
CA ASN A 14 -6.82 20.10 4.78
C ASN A 14 -8.23 19.63 5.12
N VAL A 15 -8.56 18.35 4.90
CA VAL A 15 -9.86 17.81 5.34
C VAL A 15 -9.89 17.46 6.83
N ILE A 16 -8.72 17.32 7.47
CA ILE A 16 -8.58 16.98 8.89
C ILE A 16 -8.54 18.27 9.73
N SER A 17 -9.17 18.26 10.90
CA SER A 17 -9.11 19.40 11.82
C SER A 17 -7.67 19.62 12.33
N ALA A 18 -7.27 20.88 12.55
CA ALA A 18 -5.89 21.20 12.94
C ALA A 18 -5.42 20.46 14.22
N GLN A 19 -6.34 20.22 15.16
CA GLN A 19 -6.06 19.47 16.40
C GLN A 19 -5.69 18.00 16.14
N GLU A 20 -6.22 17.39 15.08
CA GLU A 20 -5.99 15.97 14.76
C GLU A 20 -4.81 15.77 13.79
N ARG A 21 -4.32 16.82 13.11
CA ARG A 21 -3.22 16.75 12.13
C ARG A 21 -1.87 16.32 12.72
N GLY A 22 -1.64 16.53 14.02
CA GLY A 22 -0.43 16.10 14.73
C GLY A 22 -0.47 14.65 15.25
N ARG A 23 -1.55 13.92 14.97
CA ARG A 23 -1.78 12.56 15.48
C ARG A 23 -1.65 11.53 14.34
N ASN A 24 -2.11 10.30 14.59
CA ASN A 24 -2.21 9.28 13.56
C ASN A 24 -3.25 9.71 12.49
N ILE A 25 -2.77 10.10 11.32
CA ILE A 25 -3.60 10.59 10.20
C ILE A 25 -4.64 9.54 9.77
N ALA A 26 -4.26 8.27 9.68
CA ALA A 26 -5.20 7.19 9.35
C ALA A 26 -6.33 7.09 10.37
N ARG A 27 -6.05 7.28 11.66
CA ARG A 27 -7.08 7.32 12.72
C ARG A 27 -8.03 8.51 12.56
N ALA A 28 -7.49 9.70 12.26
CA ALA A 28 -8.31 10.90 12.07
C ALA A 28 -9.27 10.71 10.89
N VAL A 29 -8.76 10.25 9.75
CA VAL A 29 -9.57 9.95 8.56
C VAL A 29 -10.57 8.83 8.86
N HIS A 30 -10.16 7.77 9.54
CA HIS A 30 -11.07 6.67 9.94
C HIS A 30 -12.27 7.17 10.76
N THR A 31 -12.03 8.11 11.68
CA THR A 31 -13.10 8.74 12.48
C THR A 31 -14.05 9.54 11.59
N MET A 32 -13.52 10.35 10.66
CA MET A 32 -14.35 11.13 9.72
C MET A 32 -15.21 10.24 8.81
N LEU A 33 -14.67 9.12 8.34
CA LEU A 33 -15.38 8.13 7.50
C LEU A 33 -16.57 7.46 8.20
N ARG A 34 -16.70 7.65 9.52
CA ARG A 34 -17.81 7.17 10.38
C ARG A 34 -18.78 8.28 10.79
N SER A 35 -18.56 9.51 10.35
CA SER A 35 -19.46 10.65 10.61
C SER A 35 -20.89 10.35 10.16
N SER A 36 -21.90 10.89 10.87
CA SER A 36 -23.30 10.90 10.42
C SER A 36 -23.46 11.70 9.13
N GLU A 37 -22.66 12.75 8.96
CA GLU A 37 -22.72 13.68 7.83
C GLU A 37 -22.11 13.07 6.56
N PRO A 38 -22.90 12.82 5.49
CA PRO A 38 -22.38 12.24 4.25
C PRO A 38 -21.23 13.06 3.62
N ALA A 39 -21.36 14.38 3.60
CA ALA A 39 -20.34 15.27 3.04
C ALA A 39 -18.96 15.12 3.71
N VAL A 40 -18.94 14.88 5.04
CA VAL A 40 -17.69 14.66 5.78
C VAL A 40 -17.06 13.32 5.39
N ARG A 41 -17.87 12.27 5.26
CA ARG A 41 -17.38 10.94 4.83
C ARG A 41 -16.84 10.98 3.41
N ASP A 42 -17.55 11.64 2.51
CA ASP A 42 -17.19 11.69 1.10
C ASP A 42 -15.92 12.50 0.88
N ALA A 43 -15.79 13.65 1.55
CA ALA A 43 -14.57 14.46 1.51
C ALA A 43 -13.36 13.70 2.07
N ALA A 44 -13.52 13.00 3.19
CA ALA A 44 -12.45 12.19 3.77
C ALA A 44 -12.04 11.02 2.86
N ALA A 45 -13.01 10.33 2.25
CA ALA A 45 -12.75 9.21 1.34
C ALA A 45 -12.04 9.67 0.06
N LEU A 46 -12.48 10.80 -0.52
CA LEU A 46 -11.84 11.44 -1.67
C LEU A 46 -10.39 11.81 -1.38
N ALA A 47 -10.15 12.54 -0.30
CA ALA A 47 -8.81 12.99 0.05
C ALA A 47 -7.87 11.82 0.34
N TRP A 48 -8.35 10.79 1.05
CA TRP A 48 -7.57 9.58 1.31
C TRP A 48 -7.18 8.88 0.00
N CYS A 49 -8.16 8.57 -0.86
CA CYS A 49 -7.91 7.87 -2.12
C CYS A 49 -6.99 8.66 -3.05
N PHE A 50 -7.17 9.98 -3.14
CA PHE A 50 -6.31 10.82 -3.96
C PHE A 50 -4.84 10.75 -3.51
N TRP A 51 -4.58 10.85 -2.21
CA TRP A 51 -3.23 10.72 -1.65
C TRP A 51 -2.63 9.34 -1.92
N GLU A 52 -3.41 8.29 -1.66
CA GLU A 52 -3.07 6.88 -1.92
C GLU A 52 -2.75 6.62 -3.41
N ASP A 53 -3.52 7.20 -4.33
CA ASP A 53 -3.32 7.08 -5.78
C ASP A 53 -2.06 7.82 -6.24
N ARG A 54 -1.74 8.97 -5.63
CA ARG A 54 -0.46 9.65 -5.87
C ARG A 54 0.73 8.80 -5.44
N LEU A 55 0.67 8.15 -4.28
CA LEU A 55 1.74 7.26 -3.82
C LEU A 55 1.94 6.05 -4.75
N SER A 56 0.85 5.59 -5.36
CA SER A 56 0.88 4.45 -6.29
C SER A 56 1.39 4.84 -7.69
N THR A 57 1.30 6.12 -8.02
CA THR A 57 1.71 6.70 -9.31
C THR A 57 2.78 7.75 -9.01
N PRO A 58 4.07 7.43 -8.85
CA PRO A 58 5.04 8.44 -8.43
C PRO A 58 5.40 9.46 -9.53
N SER A 59 5.19 9.12 -10.80
CA SER A 59 5.51 9.99 -11.93
C SER A 59 4.29 10.21 -12.83
N GLY A 60 4.25 11.37 -13.49
CA GLY A 60 3.18 11.70 -14.43
C GLY A 60 1.84 12.05 -13.78
N PRO A 61 0.74 12.07 -14.58
CA PRO A 61 -0.59 12.34 -14.08
C PRO A 61 -1.07 11.20 -13.16
N ILE A 62 -1.74 11.55 -12.05
CA ILE A 62 -2.32 10.56 -11.14
C ILE A 62 -3.36 9.75 -11.91
N VAL A 63 -3.26 8.43 -11.82
CA VAL A 63 -4.25 7.50 -12.37
C VAL A 63 -5.11 7.00 -11.22
N PRO A 64 -6.40 7.38 -11.13
CA PRO A 64 -7.25 6.93 -10.04
C PRO A 64 -7.46 5.43 -10.07
N ARG A 65 -7.31 4.76 -8.92
CA ARG A 65 -7.65 3.34 -8.82
C ARG A 65 -9.12 3.13 -9.14
N ARG A 66 -9.49 1.96 -9.66
CA ARG A 66 -10.90 1.63 -9.97
C ARG A 66 -11.82 1.83 -8.76
N SER A 67 -11.35 1.47 -7.57
CA SER A 67 -12.08 1.68 -6.31
C SER A 67 -12.33 3.15 -5.98
N ALA A 68 -11.52 4.09 -6.48
CA ALA A 68 -11.69 5.52 -6.23
C ALA A 68 -12.74 6.17 -7.16
N GLN A 69 -13.14 5.49 -8.24
CA GLN A 69 -14.05 6.01 -9.27
C GLN A 69 -15.52 5.88 -8.88
N ASP A 70 -15.89 4.83 -8.15
CA ASP A 70 -17.24 4.64 -7.62
C ASP A 70 -17.32 5.14 -6.16
N PRO A 71 -18.27 6.03 -5.80
CA PRO A 71 -18.37 6.56 -4.44
C PRO A 71 -18.52 5.50 -3.35
N LEU A 72 -19.27 4.42 -3.61
CA LEU A 72 -19.48 3.36 -2.64
C LEU A 72 -18.21 2.52 -2.45
N ALA A 73 -17.55 2.14 -3.55
CA ALA A 73 -16.26 1.44 -3.53
C ALA A 73 -15.19 2.29 -2.84
N ARG A 74 -15.17 3.60 -3.08
CA ARG A 74 -14.23 4.55 -2.47
C ARG A 74 -14.40 4.58 -0.97
N LEU A 75 -15.64 4.76 -0.49
CA LEU A 75 -15.94 4.77 0.93
C LEU A 75 -15.58 3.43 1.60
N GLY A 76 -15.88 2.30 0.94
CA GLY A 76 -15.53 0.96 1.41
C GLY A 76 -14.01 0.77 1.53
N PHE A 77 -13.26 1.10 0.48
CA PHE A 77 -11.80 1.05 0.47
C PHE A 77 -11.20 1.91 1.58
N SER A 78 -11.55 3.20 1.64
CA SER A 78 -10.98 4.12 2.64
C SER A 78 -11.29 3.64 4.05
N ARG A 79 -12.49 3.11 4.32
CA ARG A 79 -12.84 2.58 5.64
C ARG A 79 -11.97 1.40 6.05
N ILE A 80 -11.79 0.42 5.15
CA ILE A 80 -11.00 -0.78 5.44
C ILE A 80 -9.53 -0.41 5.65
N VAL A 81 -8.94 0.33 4.71
CA VAL A 81 -7.51 0.67 4.77
C VAL A 81 -7.21 1.51 6.01
N THR A 82 -7.95 2.59 6.24
CA THR A 82 -7.72 3.45 7.40
C THR A 82 -7.97 2.73 8.72
N HIS A 83 -8.89 1.77 8.77
CA HIS A 83 -9.11 0.96 9.96
C HIS A 83 -7.86 0.16 10.34
N TYR A 84 -7.27 -0.58 9.40
CA TYR A 84 -6.07 -1.36 9.68
C TYR A 84 -4.87 -0.46 9.99
N PHE A 85 -4.67 0.60 9.21
CA PHE A 85 -3.53 1.52 9.41
C PHE A 85 -3.62 2.25 10.75
N ALA A 86 -4.83 2.65 11.16
CA ALA A 86 -5.03 3.33 12.43
C ALA A 86 -4.72 2.43 13.64
N ASN A 87 -4.81 1.10 13.48
CA ASN A 87 -4.63 0.11 14.55
C ASN A 87 -3.31 -0.69 14.41
N ALA A 88 -2.36 -0.25 13.58
CA ALA A 88 -1.13 -1.02 13.30
C ALA A 88 -1.42 -2.48 12.90
N ALA A 89 -2.47 -2.66 12.09
CA ALA A 89 -3.02 -3.96 11.68
C ALA A 89 -3.36 -4.92 12.84
N PHE A 90 -3.51 -4.43 14.07
CA PHE A 90 -3.74 -5.22 15.29
C PHE A 90 -2.61 -6.21 15.60
N GLN A 91 -1.39 -5.88 15.18
CA GLN A 91 -0.22 -6.72 15.33
C GLN A 91 0.93 -5.92 15.95
N ALA A 92 1.92 -6.63 16.49
CA ALA A 92 3.22 -6.05 16.80
C ALA A 92 4.01 -5.79 15.50
N ASP A 93 4.97 -4.87 15.55
CA ASP A 93 5.76 -4.44 14.38
C ASP A 93 6.50 -5.60 13.69
N ASP A 94 6.90 -6.62 14.46
CA ASP A 94 7.65 -7.79 14.00
C ASP A 94 6.76 -9.04 13.82
N ALA A 95 5.43 -8.92 13.87
CA ALA A 95 4.54 -10.09 13.90
C ALA A 95 4.67 -11.01 12.67
N ILE A 96 5.19 -10.51 11.55
CA ILE A 96 5.52 -11.29 10.35
C ILE A 96 6.96 -11.80 10.42
N THR A 97 7.94 -10.91 10.61
CA THR A 97 9.37 -11.24 10.55
C THR A 97 9.81 -12.20 11.65
N SER A 98 9.21 -12.11 12.85
CA SER A 98 9.47 -13.02 13.97
C SER A 98 8.96 -14.45 13.76
N ARG A 99 8.22 -14.73 12.68
CA ARG A 99 7.56 -16.02 12.42
C ARG A 99 7.90 -16.60 11.04
N LEU A 100 8.95 -16.09 10.39
CA LEU A 100 9.35 -16.56 9.05
C LEU A 100 9.83 -18.01 9.04
N ASP A 101 10.32 -18.52 10.17
CA ASP A 101 10.68 -19.93 10.38
C ASP A 101 9.52 -20.88 10.01
N ARG A 102 8.28 -20.46 10.26
CA ARG A 102 7.07 -21.25 9.98
C ARG A 102 6.84 -21.50 8.49
N ILE A 103 7.41 -20.67 7.62
CA ILE A 103 7.30 -20.78 6.16
C ILE A 103 8.66 -21.01 5.48
N ALA A 104 9.74 -21.17 6.24
CA ALA A 104 11.10 -21.27 5.69
C ALA A 104 11.30 -22.46 4.74
N HIS A 105 10.47 -23.49 4.85
CA HIS A 105 10.46 -24.67 3.98
C HIS A 105 9.71 -24.46 2.66
N ILE A 106 8.97 -23.36 2.52
CA ILE A 106 8.18 -23.04 1.31
C ILE A 106 9.07 -22.20 0.38
N PRO A 107 9.28 -22.61 -0.89
CA PRO A 107 9.92 -21.76 -1.88
C PRO A 107 9.15 -20.44 -2.06
N ALA A 108 9.84 -19.31 -1.95
CA ALA A 108 9.22 -17.98 -2.03
C ALA A 108 9.83 -17.15 -3.15
N TYR A 109 9.00 -16.55 -4.00
CA TYR A 109 9.46 -15.69 -5.09
C TYR A 109 8.86 -14.30 -4.89
N PHE A 110 9.72 -13.29 -4.78
CA PHE A 110 9.34 -11.89 -4.64
C PHE A 110 9.66 -11.14 -5.94
N VAL A 111 8.68 -10.46 -6.52
CA VAL A 111 8.90 -9.51 -7.63
C VAL A 111 8.48 -8.13 -7.16
N ARG A 112 9.39 -7.16 -7.14
CA ARG A 112 9.16 -5.85 -6.54
C ARG A 112 9.72 -4.71 -7.37
N GLY A 113 8.92 -3.67 -7.56
CA GLY A 113 9.37 -2.40 -8.15
C GLY A 113 10.31 -1.65 -7.22
N ARG A 114 11.42 -1.12 -7.76
CA ARG A 114 12.39 -0.28 -7.02
C ARG A 114 11.75 1.02 -6.54
N LEU A 115 10.85 1.58 -7.35
CA LEU A 115 10.24 2.89 -7.16
C LEU A 115 8.89 2.82 -6.42
N ASP A 116 8.53 1.66 -5.88
CA ASP A 116 7.34 1.51 -5.04
C ASP A 116 7.54 2.20 -3.69
N ILE A 117 7.12 3.45 -3.61
CA ILE A 117 7.13 4.25 -2.38
C ILE A 117 5.94 3.94 -1.47
N ALA A 118 4.84 3.39 -2.03
CA ALA A 118 3.65 3.04 -1.27
C ALA A 118 3.92 1.81 -0.39
N SER A 119 4.72 0.87 -0.91
CA SER A 119 5.31 -0.23 -0.16
C SER A 119 6.81 -0.28 -0.45
N PRO A 120 7.65 0.39 0.38
CA PRO A 120 9.09 0.44 0.17
C PRO A 120 9.74 -0.95 0.03
N LEU A 121 10.66 -1.07 -0.93
CA LEU A 121 11.39 -2.31 -1.23
C LEU A 121 12.08 -2.94 -0.01
N ARG A 122 12.46 -2.13 0.99
CA ARG A 122 13.18 -2.55 2.19
C ARG A 122 12.55 -3.78 2.85
N SER A 123 11.23 -3.80 3.02
CA SER A 123 10.54 -4.90 3.70
C SER A 123 10.66 -6.22 2.94
N ALA A 124 10.51 -6.20 1.61
CA ALA A 124 10.69 -7.42 0.80
C ALA A 124 12.15 -7.89 0.80
N TYR A 125 13.09 -6.95 0.73
CA TYR A 125 14.52 -7.25 0.81
C TYR A 125 14.87 -7.95 2.14
N GLU A 126 14.40 -7.43 3.27
CA GLU A 126 14.65 -8.03 4.59
C GLU A 126 14.05 -9.42 4.75
N ILE A 127 12.83 -9.64 4.24
CA ILE A 127 12.16 -10.94 4.30
C ILE A 127 12.91 -11.95 3.43
N ALA A 128 13.31 -11.58 2.21
CA ALA A 128 14.05 -12.46 1.32
C ALA A 128 15.42 -12.87 1.92
N GLN A 129 16.10 -11.97 2.64
CA GLN A 129 17.36 -12.32 3.32
C GLN A 129 17.18 -13.34 4.46
N GLN A 130 15.98 -13.47 5.02
CA GLN A 130 15.69 -14.38 6.14
C GLN A 130 15.11 -15.73 5.69
N LEU A 131 14.58 -15.82 4.46
CA LEU A 131 14.02 -17.06 3.92
C LEU A 131 15.07 -17.80 3.09
N PRO A 132 15.45 -19.04 3.47
CA PRO A 132 16.55 -19.77 2.82
C PRO A 132 16.26 -20.18 1.37
N HIS A 133 14.99 -20.34 1.02
CA HIS A 133 14.53 -20.74 -0.30
C HIS A 133 13.76 -19.62 -0.99
N SER A 134 14.32 -18.41 -0.95
CA SER A 134 13.69 -17.25 -1.58
C SER A 134 14.52 -16.60 -2.68
N THR A 135 13.83 -16.01 -3.64
CA THR A 135 14.40 -15.14 -4.66
C THR A 135 13.70 -13.79 -4.64
N LEU A 136 14.47 -12.72 -4.88
CA LEU A 136 13.95 -11.36 -4.99
C LEU A 136 14.38 -10.78 -6.33
N ASP A 137 13.42 -10.66 -7.24
CA ASP A 137 13.58 -9.98 -8.52
C ASP A 137 13.14 -8.52 -8.36
N ILE A 138 14.09 -7.60 -8.54
CA ILE A 138 13.83 -6.17 -8.45
C ILE A 138 13.66 -5.60 -9.86
N VAL A 139 12.54 -4.95 -10.09
CA VAL A 139 12.25 -4.27 -11.36
C VAL A 139 12.55 -2.78 -11.17
N GLU A 140 13.67 -2.34 -11.76
CA GLU A 140 14.24 -1.00 -11.51
C GLU A 140 13.31 0.15 -11.91
N ALA A 141 12.53 -0.03 -12.98
CA ALA A 141 11.65 1.00 -13.53
C ALA A 141 10.24 1.01 -12.90
N ASP A 142 9.86 -0.03 -12.17
CA ASP A 142 8.49 -0.20 -11.70
C ASP A 142 8.24 0.47 -10.35
N ALA A 143 7.02 1.01 -10.21
CA ALA A 143 6.45 1.50 -8.98
C ALA A 143 5.41 0.51 -8.40
N HIS A 144 4.45 1.00 -7.63
CA HIS A 144 3.50 0.15 -6.88
C HIS A 144 2.62 -0.74 -7.75
N SER A 145 2.15 -0.25 -8.90
CA SER A 145 1.24 -1.01 -9.77
C SER A 145 1.94 -2.04 -10.64
N GLY A 146 3.29 -2.08 -10.63
CA GLY A 146 4.09 -2.85 -11.56
C GLY A 146 3.89 -2.41 -13.02
N GLY A 147 4.48 -3.19 -13.93
CA GLY A 147 4.34 -3.05 -15.37
C GLY A 147 4.53 -4.39 -16.08
N ASP A 148 4.73 -4.34 -17.40
CA ASP A 148 4.87 -5.55 -18.23
C ASP A 148 6.08 -6.41 -17.83
N ASP A 149 7.18 -5.82 -17.35
CA ASP A 149 8.34 -6.58 -16.85
C ASP A 149 8.00 -7.33 -15.56
N THR A 150 7.34 -6.69 -14.59
CA THR A 150 6.84 -7.37 -13.39
C THR A 150 5.91 -8.53 -13.76
N LEU A 151 4.95 -8.30 -14.66
CA LEU A 151 4.01 -9.33 -15.10
C LEU A 151 4.75 -10.49 -15.80
N GLY A 152 5.67 -10.19 -16.72
CA GLY A 152 6.45 -11.20 -17.43
C GLY A 152 7.28 -12.08 -16.49
N ARG A 153 7.89 -11.50 -15.46
CA ARG A 153 8.63 -12.24 -14.42
C ARG A 153 7.72 -13.16 -13.61
N LEU A 154 6.55 -12.65 -13.19
CA LEU A 154 5.56 -13.45 -12.47
C LEU A 154 5.09 -14.65 -13.31
N VAL A 155 4.79 -14.44 -14.60
CA VAL A 155 4.42 -15.53 -15.52
C VAL A 155 5.55 -16.55 -15.64
N ALA A 156 6.78 -16.11 -15.88
CA ALA A 156 7.94 -17.01 -15.99
C ALA A 156 8.24 -17.79 -14.69
N ILE A 157 7.94 -17.22 -13.51
CA ILE A 157 8.00 -17.93 -12.23
C ILE A 157 6.93 -19.03 -12.21
N MET A 158 5.68 -18.70 -12.54
CA MET A 158 4.57 -19.65 -12.54
C MET A 158 4.78 -20.80 -13.52
N ASP A 159 5.29 -20.52 -14.73
CA ASP A 159 5.59 -21.54 -15.74
C ASP A 159 6.66 -22.53 -15.23
N ARG A 160 7.72 -22.04 -14.59
CA ARG A 160 8.77 -22.89 -13.98
C ARG A 160 8.21 -23.77 -12.86
N LEU A 161 7.34 -23.22 -12.02
CA LEU A 161 6.68 -24.00 -10.96
C LEU A 161 5.75 -25.06 -11.54
N GLY A 162 5.00 -24.75 -12.60
CA GLY A 162 4.13 -25.70 -13.28
C GLY A 162 4.88 -26.85 -13.97
N ALA A 163 6.06 -26.58 -14.52
CA ALA A 163 6.90 -27.59 -15.18
C ALA A 163 7.69 -28.49 -14.21
N SER A 164 7.68 -28.16 -12.91
CA SER A 164 8.41 -28.91 -11.86
C SER A 164 7.55 -29.98 -11.16
N ASN A 165 6.29 -30.16 -11.60
CA ASN A 165 5.37 -31.23 -11.19
C ASN A 165 5.30 -32.33 -12.24
#